data_AF-A0A7M7SV71-F1
#
_entry.id   AF-A0A7M7SV71-F1
#
_cell.length_a   1.000
_cell.length_b   1.000
_cell.length_c   1.000
_cell.angle_alpha   90.00
_cell.angle_beta   90.00
_cell.angle_gamma   90.00
#
_symmetry.space_group_name_H-M   'P 1'
#
loop_
_entity.id
_entity.type
_entity.pdbx_description
1 polymer ?
#
loop_
_entity_poly.entity_id
_entity_poly.type
_entity_poly.pdbx_seq_one_letter_code
_entity_poly.pdbx_strand_id
1 'polypeptide(L)'
;MSGMFEDRELTEEGNTTPEGVSYGLSTASEFVATYGWYILFGVIGLVYINSWLDTRLQGWKKQRKQESDLNSYNANEVLQRQEAMERARQRLQAKYDAETEEYAQKQKEKEEEKRKEEIEDWERHQKGLGYKSKTKAAKEAEQAEARGVTRQDKPKKKLRDDYNPLWGGQGSGFRPSARPSRSGGG
;
A
#
# COMPACT_ATOMS: atom_id res chain seq x y z
N MET A 1 56.87 51.91 -76.50
CA MET A 1 56.82 50.45 -76.25
C MET A 1 57.30 50.24 -74.83
N SER A 2 56.36 50.16 -73.89
CA SER A 2 55.78 48.88 -73.39
C SER A 2 56.87 48.12 -72.64
N GLY A 3 56.86 47.95 -71.33
CA GLY A 3 55.80 47.85 -70.33
C GLY A 3 56.31 46.87 -69.26
N MET A 4 55.52 46.64 -68.20
CA MET A 4 55.76 45.69 -67.08
C MET A 4 56.60 46.31 -65.95
N PHE A 5 56.01 47.02 -64.98
CA PHE A 5 55.19 46.47 -63.88
C PHE A 5 55.84 45.20 -63.32
N GLU A 6 56.76 45.41 -62.38
CA GLU A 6 57.17 44.39 -61.43
C GLU A 6 56.03 44.24 -60.41
N ASP A 7 55.19 43.23 -60.65
CA ASP A 7 54.19 42.81 -59.69
C ASP A 7 54.91 42.23 -58.46
N ARG A 8 54.72 42.90 -57.31
CA ARG A 8 54.96 42.30 -56.00
C ARG A 8 53.99 41.14 -55.84
N GLU A 9 54.44 39.93 -56.12
CA GLU A 9 53.74 38.74 -55.65
C GLU A 9 53.90 38.65 -54.13
N LEU A 10 52.80 38.94 -53.45
CA LEU A 10 52.60 38.63 -52.04
C LEU A 10 52.64 37.11 -51.91
N THR A 11 53.70 36.58 -51.30
CA THR A 11 53.75 35.18 -50.86
C THR A 11 52.67 34.99 -49.80
N GLU A 12 51.51 34.50 -50.21
CA GLU A 12 50.55 33.86 -49.33
C GLU A 12 51.19 32.58 -48.79
N GLU A 13 51.86 32.70 -47.65
CA GLU A 13 52.30 31.59 -46.80
C GLU A 13 51.06 30.93 -46.17
N GLY A 14 50.22 30.34 -47.00
CA GLY A 14 49.09 29.51 -46.60
C GLY A 14 49.58 28.12 -46.23
N ASN A 15 50.12 28.00 -45.02
CA ASN A 15 50.33 26.79 -44.23
C ASN A 15 50.31 25.48 -45.05
N THR A 16 51.42 25.17 -45.71
CA THR A 16 51.59 23.92 -46.46
C THR A 16 51.38 22.75 -45.51
N THR A 17 50.21 22.09 -45.58
CA THR A 17 50.01 20.81 -44.91
C THR A 17 51.08 19.84 -45.41
N PRO A 18 51.90 19.25 -44.53
CA PRO A 18 53.00 18.41 -44.96
C PRO A 18 52.46 17.28 -45.85
N GLU A 19 53.12 17.01 -46.97
CA GLU A 19 52.65 16.04 -47.99
C GLU A 19 52.38 14.64 -47.41
N GLY A 20 53.06 14.29 -46.30
CA GLY A 20 52.79 13.05 -45.57
C GLY A 20 51.44 13.03 -44.85
N VAL A 21 50.95 14.18 -44.37
CA VAL A 21 49.62 14.29 -43.74
C VAL A 21 48.53 14.30 -44.81
N SER A 22 48.73 14.96 -45.95
CA SER A 22 47.75 14.92 -47.05
C SER A 22 47.67 13.52 -47.67
N TYR A 23 48.80 12.84 -47.89
CA TYR A 23 48.82 11.44 -48.35
C TYR A 23 48.17 10.49 -47.34
N GLY A 24 48.50 10.65 -46.05
CA GLY A 24 47.89 9.88 -44.98
C GLY A 24 46.37 10.09 -44.90
N LEU A 25 45.90 11.33 -45.07
CA LEU A 25 44.47 11.66 -45.11
C LEU A 25 43.79 11.13 -46.38
N SER A 26 44.42 11.20 -47.56
CA SER A 26 43.83 10.66 -48.78
C SER A 26 43.69 9.15 -48.70
N THR A 27 44.74 8.45 -48.23
CA THR A 27 44.71 7.00 -48.04
C THR A 27 43.67 6.61 -46.99
N ALA A 28 43.65 7.29 -45.83
CA ALA A 28 42.64 7.06 -44.81
C ALA A 28 41.23 7.34 -45.33
N SER A 29 41.03 8.37 -46.16
CA SER A 29 39.73 8.71 -46.74
C SER A 29 39.25 7.66 -47.73
N GLU A 30 40.14 7.07 -48.51
CA GLU A 30 39.82 5.98 -49.46
C GLU A 30 39.49 4.69 -48.71
N PHE A 31 40.23 4.39 -47.62
CA PHE A 31 39.91 3.31 -46.70
C PHE A 31 38.56 3.52 -46.00
N VAL A 32 38.24 4.74 -45.57
CA VAL A 32 36.94 5.06 -44.96
C VAL A 32 35.82 5.08 -46.01
N ALA A 33 36.08 5.49 -47.24
CA ALA A 33 35.09 5.42 -48.32
C ALA A 33 34.73 3.96 -48.65
N THR A 34 35.74 3.07 -48.63
CA THR A 34 35.57 1.64 -48.94
C THR A 34 35.03 0.82 -47.76
N TYR A 35 35.49 1.12 -46.54
CA TYR A 35 35.22 0.34 -45.33
C TYR A 35 34.40 1.09 -44.27
N GLY A 36 33.95 2.32 -44.54
CA GLY A 36 33.23 3.16 -43.57
C GLY A 36 31.93 2.53 -43.08
N TRP A 37 31.31 1.69 -43.91
CA TRP A 37 30.14 0.91 -43.51
C TRP A 37 30.46 -0.08 -42.40
N TYR A 38 31.63 -0.72 -42.39
CA TYR A 38 32.05 -1.60 -41.29
C TYR A 38 32.27 -0.81 -39.99
N ILE A 39 32.78 0.41 -40.06
CA ILE A 39 32.89 1.29 -38.89
C ILE A 39 31.48 1.60 -38.36
N LEU A 40 30.53 1.89 -39.25
CA LEU A 40 29.15 2.18 -38.90
C LEU A 40 28.44 0.97 -38.26
N PHE A 41 28.55 -0.22 -38.86
CA PHE A 41 28.06 -1.46 -38.23
C PHE A 41 28.82 -1.83 -36.96
N GLY A 42 30.11 -1.52 -36.88
CA GLY A 42 30.92 -1.71 -35.69
C GLY A 42 30.40 -0.86 -34.52
N VAL A 43 30.13 0.43 -34.76
CA VAL A 43 29.55 1.34 -33.76
C VAL A 43 28.13 0.92 -33.38
N ILE A 44 27.27 0.60 -34.35
CA ILE A 44 25.91 0.11 -34.10
C ILE A 44 25.95 -1.19 -33.29
N GLY A 45 26.84 -2.12 -33.66
CA GLY A 45 27.08 -3.37 -32.96
C GLY A 45 27.56 -3.14 -31.54
N LEU A 46 28.49 -2.20 -31.31
CA LEU A 46 28.98 -1.85 -29.97
C LEU A 46 27.87 -1.28 -29.09
N VAL A 47 27.03 -0.38 -29.63
CA VAL A 47 25.87 0.17 -28.91
C VAL A 47 24.87 -0.94 -28.58
N TYR A 48 24.60 -1.84 -29.52
CA TYR A 48 23.69 -2.96 -29.31
C TYR A 48 24.23 -3.93 -28.26
N ILE A 49 25.51 -4.29 -28.33
CA ILE A 49 26.21 -5.15 -27.36
C ILE A 49 26.20 -4.50 -25.98
N ASN A 50 26.48 -3.20 -25.87
CA ASN A 50 26.40 -2.49 -24.60
C ASN A 50 25.00 -2.51 -24.01
N SER A 51 23.96 -2.26 -24.82
CA SER A 51 22.56 -2.31 -24.35
C SER A 51 22.14 -3.71 -23.86
N TRP A 52 22.65 -4.75 -24.51
CA TRP A 52 22.41 -6.14 -24.13
C TRP A 52 23.18 -6.57 -22.88
N LEU A 53 24.45 -6.15 -22.77
CA LEU A 53 25.30 -6.36 -21.60
C LEU A 53 24.78 -5.59 -20.39
N ASP A 54 24.37 -4.34 -20.54
CA ASP A 54 23.78 -3.54 -19.47
C ASP A 54 22.54 -4.24 -18.90
N THR A 55 21.67 -4.76 -19.76
CA THR A 55 20.49 -5.50 -19.30
C THR A 55 20.87 -6.73 -18.46
N ARG A 56 21.91 -7.47 -18.86
CA ARG A 56 22.41 -8.64 -18.10
C ARG A 56 23.16 -8.25 -16.83
N LEU A 57 23.99 -7.22 -16.88
CA LEU A 57 24.84 -6.75 -15.78
C LEU A 57 24.05 -5.96 -14.74
N GLN A 58 22.94 -5.31 -15.11
CA GLN A 58 22.06 -4.62 -14.16
C GLN A 58 21.51 -5.58 -13.09
N GLY A 59 21.20 -6.83 -13.46
CA GLY A 59 20.78 -7.86 -12.51
C GLY A 59 21.87 -8.14 -11.46
N TRP A 60 23.12 -8.34 -11.91
CA TRP A 60 24.25 -8.60 -11.03
C TRP A 60 24.67 -7.40 -10.19
N LYS A 61 24.58 -6.18 -10.74
CA LYS A 61 24.88 -4.94 -10.01
C LYS A 61 23.83 -4.67 -8.93
N LYS A 62 22.55 -5.00 -9.18
CA LYS A 62 21.49 -4.92 -8.17
C LYS A 62 21.71 -5.95 -7.04
N GLN A 63 22.08 -7.18 -7.38
CA GLN A 63 22.40 -8.21 -6.38
C GLN A 63 23.62 -7.81 -5.53
N ARG A 64 24.70 -7.32 -6.14
CA ARG A 64 25.89 -6.82 -5.43
C ARG A 64 25.58 -5.64 -4.51
N LYS A 65 24.71 -4.72 -4.96
CA LYS A 65 24.24 -3.60 -4.12
C LYS A 65 23.39 -4.11 -2.96
N GLN A 66 22.48 -5.04 -3.22
CA GLN A 66 21.69 -5.65 -2.15
C GLN A 66 22.58 -6.38 -1.15
N GLU A 67 23.58 -7.13 -1.60
CA GLU A 67 24.56 -7.77 -0.71
C GLU A 67 25.44 -6.77 0.03
N SER A 68 25.82 -5.64 -0.59
CA SER A 68 26.55 -4.58 0.12
C SER A 68 25.68 -3.88 1.14
N ASP A 69 24.41 -3.62 0.84
CA ASP A 69 23.43 -3.01 1.74
C ASP A 69 23.09 -3.95 2.91
N LEU A 70 23.07 -5.27 2.65
CA LEU A 70 22.91 -6.30 3.68
C LEU A 70 24.17 -6.46 4.55
N ASN A 71 25.37 -6.30 3.97
CA ASN A 71 26.64 -6.41 4.70
C ASN A 71 27.05 -5.11 5.39
N SER A 72 26.57 -3.95 4.92
CA SER A 72 26.75 -2.66 5.59
C SER A 72 25.76 -2.57 6.75
N TYR A 73 26.03 -3.30 7.82
CA TYR A 73 25.37 -3.11 9.11
C TYR A 73 25.78 -1.76 9.69
N ASN A 74 25.17 -0.69 9.19
CA ASN A 74 25.34 0.64 9.76
C ASN A 74 24.55 0.68 11.08
N ALA A 75 25.26 0.86 12.19
CA ALA A 75 24.64 0.94 13.53
C ALA A 75 23.48 1.96 13.58
N ASN A 76 23.58 3.05 12.82
CA ASN A 76 22.55 4.06 12.68
C ASN A 76 21.27 3.56 12.01
N GLU A 77 21.36 2.68 11.00
CA GLU A 77 20.17 2.11 10.34
C GLU A 77 19.43 1.13 11.26
N VAL A 78 20.18 0.37 12.06
CA VAL A 78 19.62 -0.52 13.07
C VAL A 78 18.87 0.28 14.14
N LEU A 79 19.46 1.39 14.61
CA LEU A 79 18.81 2.29 15.57
C LEU A 79 17.53 2.91 14.99
N GLN A 80 17.57 3.43 13.75
CA GLN A 80 16.37 3.97 13.09
C GLN A 80 15.27 2.92 12.95
N ARG A 81 15.63 1.68 12.62
CA ARG A 81 14.66 0.57 12.52
C ARG A 81 14.06 0.22 13.88
N GLN A 82 14.86 0.23 14.94
CA GLN A 82 14.38 0.01 16.31
C GLN A 82 13.45 1.13 16.76
N GLU A 83 13.83 2.39 16.55
CA GLU A 83 12.97 3.54 16.84
C GLU A 83 11.65 3.49 16.06
N ALA A 84 11.69 3.08 14.79
CA ALA A 84 10.48 2.92 13.98
C ALA A 84 9.55 1.83 14.54
N MET A 85 10.12 0.70 14.98
CA MET A 85 9.35 -0.36 15.64
C MET A 85 8.77 0.08 16.99
N GLU A 86 9.54 0.83 17.79
CA GLU A 86 9.07 1.36 19.08
C GLU A 86 7.94 2.37 18.89
N ARG A 87 8.07 3.29 17.92
CA ARG A 87 6.98 4.22 17.56
C ARG A 87 5.73 3.47 17.11
N ALA A 88 5.88 2.38 16.35
CA ALA A 88 4.74 1.55 15.94
C ALA A 88 4.05 0.88 17.14
N ARG A 89 4.83 0.37 18.10
CA ARG A 89 4.31 -0.22 19.34
C ARG A 89 3.57 0.82 20.18
N GLN A 90 4.14 2.01 20.37
CA GLN A 90 3.51 3.09 21.13
C GLN A 90 2.19 3.53 20.48
N ARG A 91 2.15 3.66 19.15
CA ARG A 91 0.90 3.98 18.42
C ARG A 91 -0.18 2.92 18.61
N LEU A 92 0.22 1.65 18.67
CA LEU A 92 -0.72 0.56 18.88
C LEU A 92 -1.27 0.57 20.31
N GLN A 93 -0.41 0.76 21.31
CA GLN A 93 -0.82 0.89 22.72
C GLN A 93 -1.78 2.06 22.90
N ALA A 94 -1.45 3.23 22.37
CA ALA A 94 -2.32 4.40 22.45
C ALA A 94 -3.71 4.18 21.82
N LYS A 95 -3.80 3.39 20.74
CA LYS A 95 -5.09 3.02 20.15
C LYS A 95 -5.89 2.10 21.07
N TYR A 96 -5.24 1.10 21.66
CA TYR A 96 -5.91 0.20 22.61
C TYR A 96 -6.37 0.92 23.87
N ASP A 97 -5.57 1.84 24.38
CA ASP A 97 -5.92 2.65 25.55
C ASP A 97 -7.14 3.52 25.24
N ALA A 98 -7.16 4.20 24.09
CA ALA A 98 -8.31 5.00 23.65
C ALA A 98 -9.59 4.15 23.48
N GLU A 99 -9.50 2.98 22.85
CA GLU A 99 -10.64 2.07 22.71
C GLU A 99 -11.15 1.55 24.07
N THR A 100 -10.23 1.30 25.01
CA THR A 100 -10.56 0.86 26.36
C THR A 100 -11.27 1.96 27.16
N GLU A 101 -10.81 3.20 27.06
CA GLU A 101 -11.45 4.36 27.68
C GLU A 101 -12.85 4.60 27.11
N GLU A 102 -13.01 4.56 25.78
CA GLU A 102 -14.32 4.69 25.14
C GLU A 102 -15.29 3.59 25.59
N TYR A 103 -14.82 2.34 25.68
CA TYR A 103 -15.64 1.23 26.12
C TYR A 103 -16.03 1.39 27.59
N ALA A 104 -15.10 1.79 28.45
CA ALA A 104 -15.36 2.04 29.86
C ALA A 104 -16.38 3.17 30.05
N GLN A 105 -16.31 4.24 29.27
CA GLN A 105 -17.30 5.32 29.27
C GLN A 105 -18.69 4.81 28.86
N LYS A 106 -18.79 4.11 27.72
CA LYS A 106 -20.05 3.52 27.23
C LYS A 106 -20.66 2.52 28.23
N GLN A 107 -19.83 1.81 28.99
CA GLN A 107 -20.32 0.89 30.02
C GLN A 107 -20.90 1.64 31.22
N LYS A 108 -20.24 2.71 31.68
CA LYS A 108 -20.77 3.57 32.75
C LYS A 108 -22.10 4.21 32.36
N GLU A 109 -22.21 4.73 31.13
CA GLU A 109 -23.47 5.29 30.61
C GLU A 109 -24.61 4.27 30.64
N LYS A 110 -24.36 3.04 30.18
CA LYS A 110 -25.35 1.96 30.23
C LYS A 110 -25.74 1.55 31.65
N GLU A 111 -24.80 1.59 32.60
CA GLU A 111 -25.09 1.31 34.00
C GLU A 111 -25.96 2.42 34.62
N GLU A 112 -25.70 3.69 34.29
CA GLU A 112 -26.52 4.82 34.73
C GLU A 112 -27.92 4.79 34.10
N GLU A 113 -28.03 4.46 32.82
CA GLU A 113 -29.32 4.27 32.15
C GLU A 113 -30.14 3.16 32.81
N LYS A 114 -29.52 2.00 33.07
CA LYS A 114 -30.19 0.90 33.79
C LYS A 114 -30.63 1.31 35.19
N ARG A 115 -29.81 2.07 35.92
CA ARG A 115 -30.22 2.59 37.23
C ARG A 115 -31.42 3.52 37.12
N LYS A 116 -31.44 4.40 36.12
CA LYS A 116 -32.59 5.29 35.88
C LYS A 116 -33.84 4.49 35.51
N GLU A 117 -33.71 3.48 34.66
CA GLU A 117 -34.81 2.57 34.30
C GLU A 117 -35.36 1.83 35.53
N GLU A 118 -34.49 1.32 36.41
CA GLU A 118 -34.89 0.64 37.65
C GLU A 118 -35.64 1.59 38.60
N ILE A 119 -35.17 2.84 38.75
CA ILE A 119 -35.85 3.86 39.56
C ILE A 119 -37.22 4.20 38.96
N GLU A 120 -37.27 4.44 37.64
CA GLU A 120 -38.52 4.75 36.95
C GLU A 120 -39.52 3.61 37.05
N ASP A 121 -39.06 2.36 36.88
CA ASP A 121 -39.88 1.18 37.02
C ASP A 121 -40.43 1.03 38.45
N TRP A 122 -39.58 1.23 39.46
CA TRP A 122 -39.98 1.23 40.86
C TRP A 122 -41.03 2.32 41.16
N GLU A 123 -40.84 3.54 40.64
CA GLU A 123 -41.83 4.61 40.78
C GLU A 123 -43.16 4.29 40.09
N ARG A 124 -43.13 3.71 38.89
CA ARG A 124 -44.34 3.27 38.18
C ARG A 124 -45.09 2.22 39.00
N HIS A 125 -44.36 1.28 39.59
CA HIS A 125 -44.90 0.28 40.49
C HIS A 125 -45.58 0.89 41.72
N GLN A 126 -44.94 1.87 42.39
CA GLN A 126 -45.53 2.57 43.53
C GLN A 126 -46.80 3.36 43.16
N LYS A 127 -46.82 3.96 41.97
CA LYS A 127 -47.97 4.70 41.43
C LYS A 127 -49.13 3.79 40.96
N GLY A 128 -49.01 2.46 41.10
CA GLY A 128 -50.04 1.50 40.71
C GLY A 128 -50.16 1.25 39.20
N LEU A 129 -49.25 1.83 38.41
CA LEU A 129 -49.11 1.59 36.98
C LEU A 129 -48.32 0.28 36.82
N GLY A 130 -48.97 -0.86 37.05
CA GLY A 130 -48.35 -2.18 36.96
C GLY A 130 -47.71 -2.47 35.60
N TYR A 131 -46.86 -3.52 35.54
CA TYR A 131 -46.12 -3.96 34.36
C TYR A 131 -47.01 -3.99 33.10
N LYS A 132 -46.89 -2.98 32.23
CA LYS A 132 -47.41 -3.09 30.88
C LYS A 132 -46.58 -4.17 30.18
N SER A 133 -47.24 -5.24 29.75
CA SER A 133 -46.55 -6.32 29.04
C SER A 133 -45.82 -5.74 27.83
N LYS A 134 -44.53 -6.08 27.65
CA LYS A 134 -43.74 -5.63 26.49
C LYS A 134 -44.40 -6.02 25.15
N THR A 135 -45.31 -6.98 25.16
CA THR A 135 -46.16 -7.37 24.02
C THR A 135 -47.23 -6.33 23.65
N LYS A 136 -47.74 -5.52 24.59
CA LYS A 136 -48.66 -4.41 24.29
C LYS A 136 -47.93 -3.19 23.71
N ALA A 137 -46.74 -2.88 24.22
CA ALA A 137 -45.89 -1.84 23.64
C ALA A 137 -45.40 -2.22 22.23
N ALA A 138 -45.07 -3.49 22.00
CA ALA A 138 -44.78 -4.02 20.67
C ALA A 138 -46.01 -3.93 19.73
N LYS A 139 -47.21 -4.25 20.22
CA LYS A 139 -48.48 -4.10 19.46
C LYS A 139 -48.85 -2.63 19.20
N GLU A 140 -48.60 -1.71 20.12
CA GLU A 140 -48.81 -0.27 19.89
C GLU A 140 -47.77 0.29 18.90
N ALA A 141 -46.53 -0.21 18.93
CA ALA A 141 -45.51 0.12 17.93
C ALA A 141 -45.81 -0.48 16.54
N GLU A 142 -46.40 -1.68 16.48
CA GLU A 142 -46.90 -2.34 15.26
C GLU A 142 -48.15 -1.61 14.71
N GLN A 143 -49.05 -1.14 15.57
CA GLN A 143 -50.20 -0.31 15.17
C GLN A 143 -49.80 1.10 14.74
N ALA A 144 -48.72 1.66 15.28
CA ALA A 144 -48.11 2.90 14.81
C ALA A 144 -47.40 2.70 13.45
N GLU A 145 -46.86 1.51 13.20
CA GLU A 145 -46.28 1.13 11.91
C GLU A 145 -47.36 0.96 10.81
N ALA A 146 -48.52 0.43 11.17
CA ALA A 146 -49.71 0.34 10.32
C ALA A 146 -50.29 1.71 9.90
N ARG A 147 -49.83 2.82 10.53
CA ARG A 147 -50.10 4.20 10.09
C ARG A 147 -49.11 4.73 9.04
N GLY A 148 -48.30 3.86 8.43
CA GLY A 148 -47.61 4.15 7.17
C GLY A 148 -46.09 4.33 7.26
N VAL A 149 -45.39 3.54 8.09
CA VAL A 149 -43.92 3.47 8.01
C VAL A 149 -43.49 2.01 7.96
N THR A 150 -43.37 1.46 6.74
CA THR A 150 -43.01 0.07 6.48
C THR A 150 -41.70 -0.35 7.18
N ARG A 151 -41.75 -1.25 8.16
CA ARG A 151 -40.59 -2.02 8.63
C ARG A 151 -40.53 -3.30 7.81
N GLN A 152 -39.53 -3.37 6.95
CA GLN A 152 -39.17 -4.57 6.23
C GLN A 152 -38.81 -5.68 7.23
N ASP A 153 -39.54 -6.80 7.19
CA ASP A 153 -39.19 -8.01 7.92
C ASP A 153 -37.79 -8.46 7.51
N LYS A 154 -36.89 -8.61 8.50
CA LYS A 154 -35.54 -9.09 8.24
C LYS A 154 -35.61 -10.57 7.84
N PRO A 155 -35.01 -10.96 6.71
CA PRO A 155 -35.01 -12.36 6.29
C PRO A 155 -34.29 -13.21 7.34
N LYS A 156 -34.91 -14.34 7.70
CA LYS A 156 -34.29 -15.34 8.57
C LYS A 156 -32.95 -15.74 7.95
N LYS A 157 -31.86 -15.56 8.72
CA LYS A 157 -30.51 -15.94 8.27
C LYS A 157 -30.50 -17.41 7.91
N LYS A 158 -30.21 -17.71 6.65
CA LYS A 158 -29.95 -19.07 6.18
C LYS A 158 -28.77 -19.62 6.98
N LEU A 159 -28.80 -20.92 7.27
CA LEU A 159 -27.65 -21.63 7.82
C LEU A 159 -26.47 -21.40 6.86
N ARG A 160 -25.31 -21.00 7.38
CA ARG A 160 -24.16 -20.59 6.56
C ARG A 160 -23.82 -21.69 5.55
N ASP A 161 -23.60 -21.31 4.29
CA ASP A 161 -23.25 -22.24 3.21
C ASP A 161 -21.94 -23.01 3.47
N ASP A 162 -21.08 -22.50 4.37
CA ASP A 162 -19.81 -23.11 4.77
C ASP A 162 -19.94 -24.16 5.90
N TYR A 163 -21.17 -24.51 6.31
CA TYR A 163 -21.38 -25.56 7.31
C TYR A 163 -21.23 -26.95 6.67
N ASN A 164 -20.01 -27.50 6.73
CA ASN A 164 -19.74 -28.87 6.33
C ASN A 164 -19.85 -29.81 7.54
N PRO A 165 -20.86 -30.70 7.62
CA PRO A 165 -21.07 -31.59 8.77
C PRO A 165 -19.98 -32.66 8.92
N LEU A 166 -19.16 -32.90 7.89
CA LEU A 166 -18.09 -33.90 7.93
C LEU A 166 -16.73 -33.30 8.38
N TRP A 167 -16.49 -32.01 8.11
CA TRP A 167 -15.20 -31.36 8.35
C TRP A 167 -15.24 -30.21 9.35
N GLY A 168 -16.44 -29.78 9.78
CA GLY A 168 -16.62 -28.66 10.68
C GLY A 168 -16.26 -27.33 10.01
N GLY A 169 -17.18 -26.37 10.02
CA GLY A 169 -16.84 -25.00 9.63
C GLY A 169 -15.77 -24.45 10.58
N GLN A 170 -14.77 -23.76 10.03
CA GLN A 170 -13.72 -23.08 10.80
C GLN A 170 -14.36 -21.97 11.66
N GLY A 171 -14.80 -22.33 12.87
CA GLY A 171 -15.36 -21.39 13.84
C GLY A 171 -16.85 -21.58 14.13
N SER A 172 -17.21 -22.68 14.77
CA SER A 172 -18.17 -22.67 15.89
C SER A 172 -18.08 -23.99 16.65
N GLY A 173 -17.27 -24.03 17.71
CA GLY A 173 -17.40 -25.09 18.71
C GLY A 173 -18.82 -25.08 19.26
N PHE A 174 -19.41 -26.26 19.46
CA PHE A 174 -20.70 -26.42 20.12
C PHE A 174 -20.73 -25.58 21.39
N ARG A 175 -21.55 -24.53 21.42
CA ARG A 175 -21.89 -23.82 22.63
C ARG A 175 -23.25 -24.35 23.05
N PRO A 176 -23.35 -25.12 24.16
CA PRO A 176 -24.66 -25.53 24.65
C PRO A 176 -25.50 -24.27 24.85
N SER A 177 -26.76 -24.33 24.45
CA SER A 177 -27.71 -23.27 24.76
C SER A 177 -27.70 -23.06 26.27
N ALA A 178 -27.58 -21.80 26.69
CA ALA A 178 -27.68 -21.47 28.11
C ALA A 178 -29.04 -22.02 28.60
N ARG A 179 -28.99 -23.03 29.46
CA ARG A 179 -30.19 -23.56 30.11
C ARG A 179 -30.87 -22.38 30.80
N PRO A 180 -32.19 -22.15 30.60
CA PRO A 180 -32.88 -21.11 31.34
C PRO A 180 -32.77 -21.44 32.82
N SER A 181 -31.99 -20.64 33.55
CA SER A 181 -31.94 -20.67 35.00
C SER A 181 -33.28 -20.18 35.54
N ARG A 182 -34.21 -21.12 35.77
CA ARG A 182 -35.30 -21.05 36.77
C ARG A 182 -36.20 -22.28 36.70
N SER A 183 -36.13 -23.16 37.70
CA SER A 183 -37.28 -23.66 38.48
C SER A 183 -36.88 -24.86 39.35
N GLY A 184 -37.17 -24.78 40.66
CA GLY A 184 -37.14 -25.88 41.64
C GLY A 184 -35.83 -25.98 42.43
N GLY A 185 -35.72 -25.69 43.73
CA GLY A 185 -36.73 -25.79 44.79
C GLY A 185 -36.74 -27.21 45.35
N GLY A 186 -35.94 -27.44 46.40
CA GLY A 186 -35.75 -28.71 47.10
C GLY A 186 -34.45 -28.72 47.88
#